data_AF-A0A1A8JH29-F1
#
_entry.id   AF-A0A1A8JH29-F1
#
_cell.length_a   1.000
_cell.length_b   1.000
_cell.length_c   1.000
_cell.angle_alpha   90.00
_cell.angle_beta   90.00
_cell.angle_gamma   90.00
#
_symmetry.space_group_name_H-M   'P 1'
#
loop_
_entity.id
_entity.type
_entity.pdbx_description
1 polymer ?
#
loop_
_entity_poly.entity_id
_entity_poly.type
_entity_poly.pdbx_seq_one_letter_code
_entity_poly.pdbx_strand_id
1 'polypeptide(L)'
;EEESSDEEEESGETLSPREDDEPKNKDLMNDHAPEPEVTEQRPVQQSWVPRIICRASKDIYHYAGEDIVIYESIDSYGGMMWPAALALCSFLEDNRNTVNLQGKEVLELGAGTGLVTVVASLLGASVTATDLPEILGNLRANVMRNTRGR
;
A
#
# COMPACT_ATOMS: atom_id res chain seq x y z
N GLU A 1 -25.63 13.19 41.45
CA GLU A 1 -26.99 12.92 40.96
C GLU A 1 -26.86 12.73 39.46
N GLU A 2 -27.10 11.60 38.81
CA GLU A 2 -27.57 10.22 39.09
C GLU A 2 -27.10 9.43 37.83
N GLU A 3 -26.38 8.30 37.96
CA GLU A 3 -26.85 6.91 37.72
C GLU A 3 -27.25 6.64 36.24
N SER A 4 -27.05 5.49 35.58
CA SER A 4 -26.86 4.07 35.92
C SER A 4 -26.46 3.35 34.60
N SER A 5 -25.46 2.46 34.57
CA SER A 5 -25.53 0.97 34.62
C SER A 5 -26.45 0.33 33.55
N ASP A 6 -25.91 -0.59 32.73
CA ASP A 6 -26.23 -2.03 32.83
C ASP A 6 -25.48 -2.89 31.78
N GLU A 7 -24.94 -4.00 32.30
CA GLU A 7 -24.35 -5.17 31.64
C GLU A 7 -25.45 -6.05 31.04
N GLU A 8 -25.16 -6.93 30.06
CA GLU A 8 -25.63 -8.34 30.06
C GLU A 8 -24.74 -9.22 29.14
N GLU A 9 -24.18 -10.30 29.71
CA GLU A 9 -23.68 -11.51 29.05
C GLU A 9 -24.81 -12.55 28.92
N GLU A 10 -24.73 -13.47 27.96
CA GLU A 10 -24.94 -14.94 28.10
C GLU A 10 -25.00 -15.61 26.70
N SER A 11 -24.18 -16.61 26.38
CA SER A 11 -24.15 -18.04 26.80
C SER A 11 -25.05 -18.95 25.94
N GLY A 12 -24.53 -20.12 25.55
CA GLY A 12 -25.29 -21.11 24.78
C GLY A 12 -24.46 -22.17 24.05
N GLU A 13 -23.69 -23.00 24.77
CA GLU A 13 -23.30 -24.35 24.32
C GLU A 13 -24.52 -25.29 24.31
N THR A 14 -24.52 -26.37 23.50
CA THR A 14 -24.86 -27.76 23.92
C THR A 14 -24.74 -28.78 22.75
N LEU A 15 -23.71 -29.65 22.85
CA LEU A 15 -23.61 -31.12 22.71
C LEU A 15 -24.31 -31.96 21.58
N SER A 16 -23.51 -32.93 21.11
CA SER A 16 -23.67 -34.08 20.20
C SER A 16 -24.51 -35.25 20.80
N PRO A 17 -24.49 -36.54 20.37
CA PRO A 17 -23.84 -37.27 19.24
C PRO A 17 -24.73 -38.38 18.58
N ARG A 18 -24.19 -39.15 17.62
CA ARG A 18 -24.23 -40.65 17.59
C ARG A 18 -23.54 -41.31 16.37
N GLU A 19 -22.54 -42.12 16.71
CA GLU A 19 -22.00 -43.38 16.13
C GLU A 19 -23.12 -44.35 15.65
N ASP A 20 -22.98 -45.41 14.86
CA ASP A 20 -21.92 -46.21 14.19
C ASP A 20 -22.70 -47.14 13.20
N ASP A 21 -22.05 -47.68 12.16
CA ASP A 21 -22.15 -49.11 11.75
C ASP A 21 -21.62 -49.36 10.33
N GLU A 22 -20.48 -50.05 10.25
CA GLU A 22 -20.02 -50.82 9.08
C GLU A 22 -20.27 -52.32 9.32
N PRO A 23 -20.46 -53.11 8.25
CA PRO A 23 -19.70 -54.37 8.19
C PRO A 23 -19.08 -54.72 6.83
N LYS A 24 -17.86 -55.27 6.93
CA LYS A 24 -17.03 -56.07 5.98
C LYS A 24 -17.74 -57.38 5.54
N ASN A 25 -17.49 -58.11 4.44
CA ASN A 25 -16.63 -58.11 3.24
C ASN A 25 -16.92 -59.42 2.44
N LYS A 26 -16.49 -59.51 1.15
CA LYS A 26 -16.20 -60.71 0.28
C LYS A 26 -17.37 -61.29 -0.57
N ASP A 27 -17.28 -61.63 -1.88
CA ASP A 27 -16.19 -62.07 -2.78
C ASP A 27 -16.46 -61.77 -4.29
N LEU A 28 -15.37 -61.48 -5.04
CA LEU A 28 -14.95 -61.87 -6.41
C LEU A 28 -15.95 -61.98 -7.60
N MET A 29 -15.76 -61.15 -8.64
CA MET A 29 -15.45 -61.59 -10.03
C MET A 29 -15.02 -60.40 -10.92
N ASN A 30 -14.11 -60.67 -11.85
CA ASN A 30 -13.37 -59.77 -12.74
C ASN A 30 -14.24 -59.21 -13.90
N ASP A 31 -14.10 -57.93 -14.26
CA ASP A 31 -14.07 -57.46 -15.65
C ASP A 31 -13.64 -55.98 -15.76
N HIS A 32 -12.83 -55.70 -16.76
CA HIS A 32 -12.18 -54.43 -17.10
C HIS A 32 -13.09 -53.19 -17.03
N ALA A 33 -12.68 -52.18 -16.27
CA ALA A 33 -13.13 -50.80 -16.41
C ALA A 33 -11.90 -49.89 -16.55
N PRO A 34 -11.87 -48.95 -17.52
CA PRO A 34 -10.72 -48.09 -17.72
C PRO A 34 -10.59 -47.12 -16.53
N GLU A 35 -9.36 -46.92 -16.07
CA GLU A 35 -9.02 -45.90 -15.08
C GLU A 35 -9.57 -44.53 -15.53
N PRO A 36 -10.16 -43.72 -14.64
CA PRO A 36 -10.43 -42.33 -14.99
C PRO A 36 -9.07 -41.65 -15.13
N GLU A 37 -8.73 -41.26 -16.36
CA GLU A 37 -7.67 -40.30 -16.62
C GLU A 37 -7.90 -39.10 -15.70
N VAL A 38 -7.07 -38.95 -14.67
CA VAL A 38 -6.98 -37.72 -13.90
C VAL A 38 -6.45 -36.68 -14.89
N THR A 39 -7.38 -35.96 -15.50
CA THR A 39 -7.03 -34.81 -16.33
C THR A 39 -6.47 -33.78 -15.35
N GLU A 40 -5.14 -33.70 -15.24
CA GLU A 40 -4.49 -32.56 -14.62
C GLU A 40 -4.94 -31.32 -15.40
N GLN A 41 -5.94 -30.64 -14.86
CA GLN A 41 -6.36 -29.35 -15.37
C GLN A 41 -5.21 -28.39 -15.09
N ARG A 42 -4.35 -28.19 -16.09
CA ARG A 42 -3.44 -27.04 -16.10
C ARG A 42 -4.31 -25.80 -15.95
N PRO A 43 -4.04 -24.92 -14.97
CA PRO A 43 -4.88 -23.75 -14.76
C PRO A 43 -4.87 -22.95 -16.06
N VAL A 44 -6.04 -22.88 -16.69
CA VAL A 44 -6.25 -22.09 -17.90
C VAL A 44 -6.06 -20.64 -17.48
N GLN A 45 -4.91 -20.08 -17.82
CA GLN A 45 -4.63 -18.68 -17.56
C GLN A 45 -5.55 -17.86 -18.47
N GLN A 46 -6.62 -17.31 -17.89
CA GLN A 46 -7.60 -16.54 -18.65
C GLN A 46 -6.93 -15.30 -19.25
N SER A 47 -6.98 -15.19 -20.58
CA SER A 47 -6.38 -14.10 -21.37
C SER A 47 -7.03 -12.73 -21.14
N TRP A 48 -8.15 -12.70 -20.41
CA TRP A 48 -8.97 -11.51 -20.14
C TRP A 48 -8.70 -10.85 -18.80
N VAL A 49 -7.83 -11.42 -17.96
CA VAL A 49 -7.41 -10.71 -16.75
C VAL A 49 -6.40 -9.65 -17.19
N PRO A 50 -6.68 -8.35 -17.03
CA PRO A 50 -5.68 -7.34 -17.26
C PRO A 50 -4.47 -7.71 -16.40
N ARG A 51 -3.27 -7.71 -16.97
CA ARG A 51 -2.02 -7.74 -16.18
C ARG A 51 -1.83 -6.40 -15.47
N ILE A 52 -2.86 -5.90 -14.79
CA ILE A 52 -2.66 -4.80 -13.86
C ILE A 52 -2.18 -5.45 -12.57
N ILE A 53 -0.88 -5.73 -12.54
CA ILE A 53 -0.17 -5.87 -11.28
C ILE A 53 -0.10 -4.45 -10.72
N CYS A 54 -1.15 -4.05 -10.02
CA CYS A 54 -1.16 -2.88 -9.18
C CYS A 54 -0.15 -3.11 -8.04
N ARG A 55 1.12 -2.78 -8.29
CA ARG A 55 2.14 -2.65 -7.26
C ARG A 55 2.21 -1.15 -6.94
N ALA A 56 2.29 -0.78 -5.66
CA ALA A 56 2.80 0.53 -5.29
C ALA A 56 4.09 0.77 -6.08
N SER A 57 4.06 1.70 -7.03
CA SER A 57 5.21 1.98 -7.89
C SER A 57 6.24 2.70 -7.05
N LYS A 58 7.48 2.23 -7.16
CA LYS A 58 8.65 2.88 -6.58
C LYS A 58 9.32 3.62 -7.72
N ASP A 59 9.41 4.92 -7.57
CA ASP A 59 10.07 5.79 -8.53
C ASP A 59 11.25 6.49 -7.86
N ILE A 60 12.29 6.75 -8.65
CA ILE A 60 13.52 7.40 -8.19
C ILE A 60 13.67 8.68 -9.01
N TYR A 61 13.78 9.79 -8.29
CA TYR A 61 14.02 11.11 -8.85
C TYR A 61 15.40 11.61 -8.42
N HIS A 62 16.02 12.47 -9.23
CA HIS A 62 17.33 13.02 -8.91
C HIS A 62 17.22 14.55 -8.85
N TYR A 63 17.37 15.10 -7.66
CA TYR A 63 17.33 16.53 -7.38
C TYR A 63 18.29 16.86 -6.24
N ALA A 64 18.83 18.06 -6.22
CA ALA A 64 19.81 18.51 -5.25
C ALA A 64 21.08 17.65 -5.14
N GLY A 65 21.41 16.92 -6.20
CA GLY A 65 22.53 15.97 -6.23
C GLY A 65 22.24 14.65 -5.51
N GLU A 66 20.98 14.38 -5.18
CA GLU A 66 20.54 13.26 -4.35
C GLU A 66 19.48 12.42 -5.05
N ASP A 67 19.54 11.11 -4.84
CA ASP A 67 18.50 10.19 -5.29
C ASP A 67 17.36 10.15 -4.27
N ILE A 68 16.16 10.56 -4.70
CA ILE A 68 14.94 10.62 -3.91
C ILE A 68 14.03 9.46 -4.31
N VAL A 69 13.73 8.61 -3.34
CA VAL A 69 12.86 7.44 -3.53
C VAL A 69 11.43 7.77 -3.10
N ILE A 70 10.50 7.72 -4.05
CA ILE A 70 9.07 7.96 -3.83
C ILE A 70 8.30 6.66 -4.02
N TYR A 71 7.39 6.40 -3.10
CA TYR A 71 6.39 5.35 -3.22
C TYR A 71 5.04 5.98 -3.50
N GLU A 72 4.43 5.57 -4.59
CA GLU A 72 3.07 5.96 -4.96
C GLU A 72 2.05 4.95 -4.41
N SER A 73 0.85 5.46 -4.10
CA SER A 73 -0.33 4.66 -3.84
C SER A 73 -1.37 4.97 -4.90
N ILE A 74 -1.86 3.91 -5.53
CA ILE A 74 -2.97 3.95 -6.49
C ILE A 74 -4.33 4.07 -5.81
N ASP A 75 -4.38 3.95 -4.49
CA ASP A 75 -5.61 3.87 -3.71
C ASP A 75 -6.20 5.27 -3.44
N SER A 76 -5.46 6.32 -3.78
CA SER A 76 -5.89 7.72 -3.64
C SER A 76 -5.18 8.64 -4.65
N TYR A 77 -5.86 9.71 -5.06
CA TYR A 77 -5.27 10.74 -5.92
C TYR A 77 -4.08 11.47 -5.29
N GLY A 78 -4.07 11.61 -3.96
CA GLY A 78 -2.94 12.19 -3.21
C GLY A 78 -1.74 11.25 -3.11
N GLY A 79 -1.93 9.96 -3.36
CA GLY A 79 -0.86 8.96 -3.38
C GLY A 79 -0.09 8.90 -4.69
N MET A 80 -0.54 9.56 -5.76
CA MET A 80 0.08 9.53 -7.08
C MET A 80 1.00 10.72 -7.34
N MET A 81 1.98 10.54 -8.21
CA MET A 81 2.87 11.59 -8.67
C MET A 81 2.21 12.46 -9.74
N TRP A 82 2.25 13.77 -9.52
CA TRP A 82 1.69 14.76 -10.43
C TRP A 82 2.79 15.47 -11.23
N PRO A 83 2.62 15.69 -12.55
CA PRO A 83 3.60 16.40 -13.37
C PRO A 83 3.99 17.79 -12.83
N ALA A 84 3.04 18.48 -12.18
CA ALA A 84 3.29 19.78 -11.56
C ALA A 84 4.35 19.72 -10.43
N ALA A 85 4.40 18.63 -9.67
CA ALA A 85 5.40 18.44 -8.62
C ALA A 85 6.81 18.35 -9.22
N LEU A 86 6.97 17.61 -10.33
CA LEU A 86 8.24 17.50 -11.06
C LEU A 86 8.69 18.87 -11.61
N ALA A 87 7.75 19.59 -12.24
CA ALA A 87 8.02 20.92 -12.77
C ALA A 87 8.45 21.91 -11.66
N LEU A 88 7.80 21.86 -10.50
CA LEU A 88 8.15 22.70 -9.35
C LEU A 88 9.52 22.31 -8.77
N CYS A 89 9.84 21.02 -8.66
CA CYS A 89 11.14 20.57 -8.18
C CYS A 89 12.28 21.07 -9.09
N SER A 90 12.14 20.90 -10.41
CA SER A 90 13.10 21.42 -11.38
C SER A 90 13.22 22.95 -11.28
N PHE A 91 12.10 23.66 -11.17
CA PHE A 91 12.13 25.12 -11.02
C PHE A 91 12.88 25.56 -9.75
N LEU A 92 12.62 24.94 -8.59
CA LEU A 92 13.30 25.28 -7.34
C LEU A 92 14.80 24.99 -7.42
N GLU A 93 15.19 23.88 -8.03
CA GLU A 93 16.60 23.52 -8.21
C GLU A 93 17.34 24.45 -9.18
N ASP A 94 16.74 24.79 -10.32
CA ASP A 94 17.35 25.63 -11.35
C ASP A 94 17.43 27.10 -10.93
N ASN A 95 16.56 27.53 -10.01
CA ASN A 95 16.41 28.94 -9.61
C ASN A 95 16.83 29.23 -8.16
N ARG A 96 17.74 28.44 -7.57
CA ARG A 96 18.21 28.60 -6.17
C ARG A 96 18.65 30.01 -5.78
N ASN A 97 19.26 30.74 -6.72
CA ASN A 97 19.73 32.11 -6.46
C ASN A 97 18.59 33.11 -6.32
N THR A 98 17.49 32.89 -7.04
CA THR A 98 16.29 33.74 -7.01
C THR A 98 15.33 33.29 -5.91
N VAL A 99 15.14 31.98 -5.78
CA VAL A 99 14.29 31.33 -4.77
C VAL A 99 15.21 30.65 -3.75
N ASN A 100 15.82 31.48 -2.89
CA ASN A 100 16.72 31.00 -1.85
C ASN A 100 15.92 30.41 -0.67
N LEU A 101 15.88 29.08 -0.61
CA LEU A 101 15.21 28.30 0.44
C LEU A 101 16.06 28.05 1.69
N GLN A 102 17.36 28.36 1.65
CA GLN A 102 18.27 28.08 2.77
C GLN A 102 17.82 28.79 4.05
N GLY A 103 17.55 28.00 5.09
CA GLY A 103 17.14 28.48 6.41
C GLY A 103 15.74 29.11 6.44
N LYS A 104 14.89 28.83 5.45
CA LYS A 104 13.50 29.32 5.40
C LYS A 104 12.54 28.31 6.01
N GLU A 105 11.53 28.81 6.70
CA GLU A 105 10.34 28.03 7.08
C GLU A 105 9.37 28.03 5.88
N VAL A 106 9.02 26.84 5.39
CA VAL A 106 8.15 26.63 4.22
C VAL A 106 6.95 25.79 4.62
N LEU A 107 5.76 26.20 4.17
CA LEU A 107 4.53 25.41 4.29
C LEU A 107 4.15 24.88 2.91
N GLU A 108 4.00 23.56 2.79
CA GLU A 108 3.47 22.93 1.58
C GLU A 108 2.03 22.45 1.83
N LEU A 109 1.12 22.88 0.96
CA LEU A 109 -0.30 22.50 0.99
C LEU A 109 -0.57 21.47 -0.10
N GLY A 110 -1.15 20.32 0.27
CA GLY A 110 -1.42 19.23 -0.68
C GLY A 110 -0.13 18.57 -1.16
N ALA A 111 0.73 18.18 -0.21
CA ALA A 111 2.06 17.64 -0.51
C ALA A 111 2.04 16.29 -1.23
N GLY A 112 0.92 15.57 -1.19
CA GLY A 112 0.73 14.28 -1.83
C GLY A 112 1.79 13.27 -1.43
N THR A 113 2.62 12.85 -2.39
CA THR A 113 3.73 11.92 -2.17
C THR A 113 4.91 12.53 -1.39
N GLY A 114 5.00 13.86 -1.30
CA GLY A 114 6.04 14.60 -0.59
C GLY A 114 7.31 14.88 -1.38
N LEU A 115 7.32 14.71 -2.71
CA LEU A 115 8.52 14.95 -3.51
C LEU A 115 9.03 16.40 -3.35
N VAL A 116 8.14 17.39 -3.49
CA VAL A 116 8.51 18.80 -3.36
C VAL A 116 8.97 19.10 -1.94
N THR A 117 8.33 18.52 -0.92
CA THR A 117 8.77 18.62 0.48
C THR A 117 10.22 18.19 0.64
N VAL A 118 10.58 17.04 0.07
CA VAL A 118 11.94 16.49 0.14
C VAL A 118 12.91 17.42 -0.59
N VAL A 119 12.59 17.84 -1.82
CA VAL A 119 13.47 18.73 -2.60
C VAL A 119 13.69 20.06 -1.87
N ALA A 120 12.62 20.71 -1.40
CA ALA A 120 12.73 21.95 -0.63
C ALA A 120 13.59 21.77 0.65
N SER A 121 13.44 20.64 1.34
CA SER A 121 14.26 20.31 2.51
C SER A 121 15.74 20.14 2.15
N LEU A 122 16.06 19.44 1.04
CA LEU A 122 17.43 19.27 0.55
C LEU A 122 18.05 20.59 0.07
N LEU A 123 17.23 21.55 -0.37
CA LEU A 123 17.64 22.91 -0.69
C LEU A 123 17.79 23.81 0.56
N GLY A 124 17.65 23.24 1.76
CA GLY A 124 17.96 23.89 3.04
C GLY A 124 16.77 24.51 3.76
N ALA A 125 15.53 24.26 3.33
CA ALA A 125 14.34 24.73 4.04
C ALA A 125 13.96 23.83 5.24
N SER A 126 13.35 24.43 6.25
CA SER A 126 12.54 23.75 7.26
C SER A 126 11.10 23.68 6.72
N VAL A 127 10.65 22.49 6.34
CA VAL A 127 9.36 22.34 5.65
C VAL A 127 8.31 21.71 6.56
N THR A 128 7.16 22.37 6.69
CA THR A 128 5.92 21.79 7.21
C THR A 128 5.08 21.34 6.02
N ALA A 129 4.97 20.03 5.80
CA ALA A 129 4.14 19.45 4.75
C ALA A 129 2.77 19.08 5.27
N THR A 130 1.72 19.41 4.51
CA THR A 130 0.32 19.16 4.90
C THR A 130 -0.46 18.50 3.78
N ASP A 131 -1.39 17.62 4.15
CA ASP A 131 -2.34 16.97 3.26
C ASP A 131 -3.53 16.42 4.08
N LEU A 132 -4.48 15.76 3.41
CA LEU A 132 -5.59 15.06 4.04
C LEU A 132 -5.10 13.87 4.89
N PRO A 133 -5.83 13.51 5.98
CA PRO A 133 -5.40 12.49 6.94
C PRO A 133 -4.96 11.15 6.32
N GLU A 134 -5.66 10.70 5.27
CA GLU A 134 -5.39 9.46 4.53
C GLU A 134 -4.05 9.48 3.78
N ILE A 135 -3.54 10.67 3.42
CA ILE A 135 -2.28 10.82 2.67
C ILE A 135 -1.07 10.91 3.62
N LEU A 136 -1.28 11.43 4.84
CA LEU A 136 -0.21 11.73 5.80
C LEU A 136 0.69 10.53 6.11
N GLY A 137 0.15 9.31 6.10
CA GLY A 137 0.92 8.09 6.32
C GLY A 137 2.01 7.88 5.27
N ASN A 138 1.64 7.92 3.99
CA ASN A 138 2.57 7.76 2.87
C ASN A 138 3.52 8.96 2.76
N LEU A 139 2.98 10.18 2.86
CA LEU A 139 3.75 11.42 2.86
C LEU A 139 4.89 11.36 3.89
N ARG A 140 4.56 11.02 5.15
CA ARG A 140 5.54 10.91 6.22
C ARG A 140 6.59 9.84 5.91
N ALA A 141 6.17 8.69 5.40
CA ALA A 141 7.09 7.60 5.07
C ALA A 141 8.09 8.00 3.96
N ASN A 142 7.62 8.67 2.91
CA ASN A 142 8.47 9.17 1.84
C ASN A 142 9.42 10.26 2.32
N VAL A 143 8.94 11.26 3.06
CA VAL A 143 9.80 12.33 3.59
C VAL A 143 10.87 11.75 4.50
N MET A 144 10.50 10.95 5.51
CA MET A 144 11.47 10.37 6.45
C MET A 144 12.53 9.50 5.80
N ARG A 145 12.22 8.82 4.69
CA ARG A 145 13.18 7.97 3.97
C ARG A 145 14.28 8.79 3.30
N ASN A 146 13.96 10.01 2.87
CA ASN A 146 14.85 10.83 2.06
C ASN A 146 15.53 11.97 2.85
N THR A 147 15.04 12.32 4.04
CA THR A 147 15.58 13.44 4.84
C THR A 147 16.19 13.03 6.18
N ARG A 148 16.04 11.78 6.63
CA ARG A 148 16.63 11.35 7.92
C ARG A 148 18.15 11.37 7.89
N GLY A 149 18.74 12.04 8.88
CA GLY A 149 20.19 12.06 9.12
C GLY A 149 20.95 12.99 8.18
N ARG A 150 20.28 13.99 7.61
CA ARG A 150 20.82 15.00 6.71
C ARG A 150 20.62 16.39 7.28
#